data_AF-A0A4S2KMM8-F1
#
_entry.id   AF-A0A4S2KMM8-F1
#
_cell.length_a   1.000
_cell.length_b   1.000
_cell.length_c   1.000
_cell.angle_alpha   90.00
_cell.angle_beta   90.00
_cell.angle_gamma   90.00
#
_symmetry.space_group_name_H-M   'P 1'
#
loop_
_entity.id
_entity.type
_entity.pdbx_description
1 polymer ?
#
loop_
_entity_poly.entity_id
_entity_poly.type
_entity_poly.pdbx_seq_one_letter_code
_entity_poly.pdbx_strand_id
1 'polypeptide(L)'
;MCLAHKNVKAVWTHGGLLSTQEAIWKGIPMIVMPFFGDQKFNTRILVAKGVGIYLDIKTLSTQSILHAVGEVLYNKRYHILIMF
;
A
#
# COMPACT_ATOMS: atom_id res chain seq x y z
N MET A 1 2.66 13.51 5.90
CA MET A 1 2.58 14.87 5.32
C MET A 1 2.48 14.84 3.78
N CYS A 2 3.13 13.90 3.07
CA CYS A 2 3.03 13.79 1.61
C CYS A 2 1.69 13.24 1.07
N LEU A 3 0.90 12.53 1.89
CA LEU A 3 -0.34 11.89 1.42
C LEU A 3 -1.57 12.80 1.55
N ALA A 4 -1.38 14.07 1.92
CA ALA A 4 -2.48 15.03 2.08
C ALA A 4 -2.96 15.65 0.75
N HIS A 5 -2.22 15.50 -0.34
CA HIS A 5 -2.56 16.13 -1.62
C HIS A 5 -3.64 15.35 -2.39
N LYS A 6 -4.69 16.04 -2.84
CA LYS A 6 -5.89 15.45 -3.49
C LYS A 6 -5.64 14.62 -4.75
N ASN A 7 -4.50 14.84 -5.42
CA ASN A 7 -4.12 14.09 -6.62
C ASN A 7 -3.34 12.80 -6.32
N VAL A 8 -2.97 12.54 -5.07
CA VAL A 8 -2.34 11.26 -4.69
C VAL A 8 -3.39 10.18 -4.75
N LYS A 9 -3.14 9.15 -5.55
CA LYS A 9 -4.07 8.01 -5.76
C LYS A 9 -3.57 6.71 -5.13
N ALA A 10 -2.28 6.62 -4.87
CA ALA A 10 -1.62 5.42 -4.36
C ALA A 10 -0.29 5.82 -3.70
N VAL A 11 0.23 4.95 -2.83
CA VAL A 11 1.59 5.09 -2.30
C VAL A 11 2.33 3.76 -2.34
N TRP A 12 3.62 3.79 -2.67
CA TRP A 12 4.53 2.67 -2.46
C TRP A 12 5.33 2.94 -1.19
N THR A 13 5.18 2.06 -0.19
CA THR A 13 5.85 2.17 1.12
C THR A 13 6.58 0.88 1.48
N HIS A 14 7.51 0.97 2.42
CA HIS A 14 8.13 -0.20 3.05
C HIS A 14 7.29 -0.82 4.18
N GLY A 15 6.15 -0.22 4.54
CA GLY A 15 5.28 -0.71 5.61
C GLY A 15 5.65 -0.22 7.01
N GLY A 16 6.35 0.92 7.11
CA GLY A 16 6.58 1.60 8.38
C GLY A 16 5.27 2.14 8.96
N LEU A 17 5.11 2.04 10.28
CA LEU A 17 3.85 2.29 11.00
C LEU A 17 3.22 3.66 10.67
N LEU A 18 3.97 4.74 10.79
CA LEU A 18 3.43 6.10 10.60
C LEU A 18 2.94 6.35 9.17
N SER A 19 3.72 5.96 8.17
CA SER A 19 3.34 6.12 6.76
C SER A 19 2.09 5.30 6.40
N THR A 20 1.99 4.11 6.99
CA THR A 20 0.86 3.20 6.82
C THR A 20 -0.40 3.78 7.45
N GLN A 21 -0.29 4.32 8.67
CA GLN A 21 -1.41 4.95 9.37
C GLN A 21 -1.94 6.16 8.59
N GLU A 22 -1.05 6.99 8.05
CA GLU A 22 -1.44 8.15 7.24
C GLU A 22 -2.18 7.73 5.96
N ALA A 23 -1.70 6.69 5.26
CA ALA A 23 -2.33 6.17 4.06
C ALA A 23 -3.73 5.60 4.35
N ILE A 24 -3.86 4.82 5.42
CA ILE A 24 -5.16 4.30 5.88
C ILE A 24 -6.10 5.45 6.19
N TRP A 25 -5.68 6.43 7.00
CA TRP A 25 -6.51 7.58 7.37
C TRP A 25 -7.03 8.36 6.16
N LYS A 26 -6.24 8.41 5.08
CA LYS A 26 -6.60 9.10 3.84
C LYS A 26 -7.34 8.21 2.83
N GLY A 27 -7.55 6.93 3.14
CA GLY A 27 -8.15 5.96 2.20
C GLY A 27 -7.29 5.73 0.95
N ILE A 28 -5.98 5.97 1.03
CA ILE A 28 -5.05 5.80 -0.09
C ILE A 28 -4.55 4.36 -0.09
N PRO A 29 -4.79 3.57 -1.16
CA PRO A 29 -4.30 2.21 -1.27
C PRO A 29 -2.77 2.16 -1.41
N MET A 30 -2.19 1.04 -1.00
CA MET A 30 -0.73 0.91 -0.85
C MET A 30 -0.13 -0.24 -1.67
N ILE A 31 1.05 -0.02 -2.23
CA ILE A 31 2.00 -1.08 -2.56
C ILE A 31 3.00 -1.15 -1.40
N VAL A 32 3.24 -2.35 -0.86
CA VAL A 32 4.04 -2.56 0.35
C VAL A 32 5.20 -3.50 0.06
N MET A 33 6.43 -3.01 0.23
CA MET A 33 7.67 -3.77 0.03
C MET A 33 8.56 -3.69 1.28
N PRO A 34 8.35 -4.58 2.28
CA PRO A 34 9.11 -4.57 3.51
C PRO A 34 10.55 -5.03 3.31
N PHE A 35 11.49 -4.39 4.02
CA PHE A 35 12.90 -4.75 3.99
C PHE A 35 13.33 -5.51 5.25
N PHE A 36 12.99 -5.01 6.43
CA PHE A 36 13.45 -5.59 7.71
C PHE A 36 12.54 -5.22 8.89
N GLY A 37 12.74 -5.90 10.03
CA GLY A 37 12.08 -5.58 11.28
C GLY A 37 10.55 -5.75 11.26
N ASP A 38 9.87 -4.82 11.93
CA ASP A 38 8.42 -4.74 12.12
C ASP A 38 7.64 -4.57 10.81
N GLN A 39 8.28 -4.04 9.77
CA GLN A 39 7.72 -3.83 8.44
C GLN A 39 7.05 -5.08 7.86
N LYS A 40 7.65 -6.26 8.08
CA LYS A 40 7.11 -7.54 7.60
C LYS A 40 5.79 -7.89 8.28
N PHE A 41 5.68 -7.62 9.58
CA PHE A 41 4.46 -7.85 10.35
C PHE A 41 3.36 -6.87 9.92
N ASN A 42 3.69 -5.58 9.83
CA ASN A 42 2.76 -4.56 9.35
C ASN A 42 2.24 -4.91 7.95
N THR A 43 3.14 -5.29 7.03
CA THR A 43 2.77 -5.71 5.67
C THR A 43 1.73 -6.83 5.66
N ARG A 44 1.92 -7.87 6.48
CA ARG A 44 0.95 -8.98 6.57
C ARG A 44 -0.42 -8.50 7.02
N ILE A 45 -0.49 -7.59 7.99
CA ILE A 45 -1.76 -7.00 8.44
C ILE A 45 -2.42 -6.20 7.31
N LEU A 46 -1.66 -5.40 6.57
CA LEU A 46 -2.18 -4.58 5.49
C LEU A 46 -2.74 -5.42 4.34
N VAL A 47 -2.02 -6.46 3.94
CA VAL A 47 -2.47 -7.41 2.92
C VAL A 47 -3.72 -8.14 3.39
N ALA A 48 -3.73 -8.64 4.64
CA ALA A 48 -4.87 -9.36 5.19
C ALA A 48 -6.14 -8.48 5.28
N LYS A 49 -5.98 -7.17 5.56
CA LYS A 49 -7.08 -6.20 5.56
C LYS A 49 -7.50 -5.74 4.17
N GLY A 50 -6.79 -6.17 3.11
CA GLY A 50 -7.08 -5.77 1.73
C GLY A 50 -6.75 -4.30 1.45
N VAL A 51 -5.84 -3.70 2.20
CA VAL A 51 -5.49 -2.27 2.10
C VAL A 51 -4.13 -2.05 1.43
N GLY A 52 -3.43 -3.13 1.10
CA GLY A 52 -2.20 -3.05 0.33
C GLY A 52 -1.83 -4.33 -0.40
N ILE A 53 -1.01 -4.18 -1.44
CA ILE A 53 -0.45 -5.26 -2.24
C ILE A 53 1.01 -5.46 -1.86
N TYR A 54 1.38 -6.69 -1.55
CA TYR A 54 2.76 -7.03 -1.24
C TYR A 54 3.59 -7.22 -2.51
N LEU A 55 4.78 -6.62 -2.54
CA LEU A 55 5.84 -6.95 -3.49
C LEU A 55 7.08 -7.44 -2.73
N ASP A 56 7.65 -8.56 -3.19
CA ASP A 56 8.93 -9.05 -2.72
C ASP A 56 10.05 -8.47 -3.57
N ILE A 57 11.01 -7.81 -2.94
CA ILE A 57 12.20 -7.28 -3.62
C ILE A 57 13.02 -8.37 -4.31
N LYS A 58 13.00 -9.60 -3.79
CA LYS A 58 13.78 -10.71 -4.33
C LYS A 58 13.23 -11.27 -5.64
N THR A 59 11.93 -11.09 -5.87
CA THR A 59 11.23 -11.61 -7.06
C THR A 59 10.63 -10.49 -7.89
N LEU A 60 11.08 -9.25 -7.66
CA LEU A 60 10.53 -8.06 -8.30
C LEU A 60 10.82 -8.11 -9.81
N SER A 61 9.80 -7.85 -10.61
CA SER A 61 9.91 -7.74 -12.06
C SER A 61 9.08 -6.56 -12.55
N THR A 62 9.35 -6.08 -13.76
CA THR A 62 8.51 -5.08 -14.43
C THR A 62 7.04 -5.52 -14.46
N GLN A 63 6.79 -6.81 -14.71
CA GLN A 63 5.44 -7.35 -14.77
C GLN A 63 4.74 -7.29 -13.41
N SER A 64 5.42 -7.68 -12.32
CA SER A 64 4.83 -7.61 -10.98
C SER A 64 4.54 -6.17 -10.55
N ILE A 65 5.41 -5.22 -10.93
CA ILE A 65 5.20 -3.79 -10.64
C ILE A 65 3.98 -3.27 -11.42
N LEU A 66 3.92 -3.51 -12.73
CA LEU A 66 2.80 -3.07 -13.56
C LEU A 66 1.47 -3.64 -13.06
N HIS A 67 1.46 -4.92 -12.68
CA HIS A 67 0.29 -5.55 -12.08
C HIS A 67 -0.11 -4.87 -10.76
N ALA A 68 0.82 -4.68 -9.82
CA ALA A 68 0.53 -4.04 -8.54
C ALA A 68 0.04 -2.59 -8.68
N VAL A 69 0.64 -1.82 -9.60
CA VAL A 69 0.19 -0.45 -9.90
C VAL A 69 -1.20 -0.46 -10.51
N GLY A 70 -1.47 -1.33 -11.48
CA GLY A 70 -2.80 -1.45 -12.09
C GLY A 70 -3.87 -1.83 -11.06
N GLU A 71 -3.58 -2.83 -10.22
CA GLU A 71 -4.49 -3.24 -9.15
C GLU A 71 -4.77 -2.10 -8.17
N VAL A 72 -3.73 -1.43 -7.66
CA VAL A 72 -3.91 -0.35 -6.68
C VAL A 72 -4.66 0.85 -7.26
N LEU A 73 -4.49 1.17 -8.55
CA LEU A 73 -5.16 2.32 -9.18
C LEU A 73 -6.60 2.03 -9.64
N TYR A 74 -6.89 0.80 -10.06
CA TYR A 74 -8.15 0.49 -10.75
C TYR A 74 -9.05 -0.51 -10.00
N ASN A 75 -8.49 -1.34 -9.11
CA ASN A 75 -9.28 -2.29 -8.33
C ASN A 75 -9.87 -1.59 -7.09
N LYS A 76 -11.20 -1.40 -7.09
CA LYS A 76 -11.93 -0.75 -5.99
C LYS A 76 -11.79 -1.48 -4.65
N ARG A 77 -11.41 -2.77 -4.65
CA ARG A 77 -11.19 -3.55 -3.42
C ARG A 77 -10.18 -2.91 -2.47
N TYR A 78 -9.15 -2.26 -3.01
CA TYR A 78 -8.09 -1.64 -2.19
C TYR A 78 -8.44 -0.22 -1.73
N HIS A 79 -9.45 0.39 -2.34
CA HIS A 79 -9.90 1.73 -2.01
C HIS A 79 -10.86 1.65 -0.82
N ILE A 80 -10.34 1.91 0.38
CA ILE A 80 -11.15 1.92 1.59
C ILE A 80 -12.10 3.12 1.54
N LEU A 81 -13.40 2.86 1.51
CA LEU A 81 -14.40 3.86 1.88
C LEU A 81 -14.42 3.96 3.40
N ILE A 82 -13.62 4.86 3.97
CA ILE A 82 -13.83 5.24 5.36
C ILE A 82 -15.01 6.21 5.36
N MET A 83 -16.20 5.65 5.64
CA MET A 83 -17.39 6.43 5.98
C MET A 83 -17.12 7.08 7.34
N PHE A 84 -16.93 8.40 7.33
CA PHE A 84 -17.11 9.23 8.52
C PHE A 84 -18.42 10.00 8.35
#